data_AF-N8X9A8-F1
#
_entry.id   AF-N8X9A8-F1
#
_cell.length_a   1.000
_cell.length_b   1.000
_cell.length_c   1.000
_cell.angle_alpha   90.00
_cell.angle_beta   90.00
_cell.angle_gamma   90.00
#
_symmetry.space_group_name_H-M   'P 1'
#
loop_
_entity.id
_entity.type
_entity.pdbx_description
1 polymer ?
#
loop_
_entity_poly.entity_id
_entity_poly.type
_entity_poly.pdbx_seq_one_letter_code
_entity_poly.pdbx_strand_id
1 'polypeptide(L)'
;MRQTILAVLSLSTMAALLTGCGGDMVLLNTKGPVGQGQSDLMMTAIYLMLLVVIPSIVMALWFSWKYRASNKDADYKPTWAHSTTIEIVVWGVPVIIIGILAWLTWWGSHKYDPYRPLESDKAPLTIQAVAEQFKWIFIYPEQNIATVNEVRFPEKTPISFKITSNFTMNSFFIPQLGGQIYAMAGMQTHLHLLADEPGVFRGFSANYSGYGFSQMRFKAHSVTEPEFAQWVEAVKAGQGTTINPQAVQKTVLDQAEFASLRDGNRSQKQIDAMVRNAKTELEKKLAATALKEGPYKTQPHPVTYYSSVEQGLFESVINNYMSNYHGADHSAPVVAGEAPASETHVAVEHATASQGE
;
A
#
# COMPACT_ATOMS: atom_id res chain seq x y z
N MET A 1 45.34 12.45 -25.11
CA MET A 1 44.22 11.78 -25.81
C MET A 1 43.56 10.67 -24.99
N ARG A 2 44.29 9.65 -24.50
CA ARG A 2 43.65 8.52 -23.79
C ARG A 2 42.97 8.90 -22.46
N GLN A 3 43.57 9.81 -21.69
CA GLN A 3 43.00 10.32 -20.44
C GLN A 3 41.80 11.27 -20.66
N THR A 4 41.84 12.09 -21.72
CA THR A 4 40.71 12.98 -22.07
C THR A 4 39.52 12.18 -22.59
N ILE A 5 39.75 11.11 -23.35
CA ILE A 5 38.69 10.19 -23.81
C ILE A 5 38.05 9.45 -22.63
N LEU A 6 38.86 8.95 -21.68
CA LEU A 6 38.34 8.29 -20.48
C LEU A 6 37.54 9.25 -19.57
N ALA A 7 37.98 10.50 -19.43
CA ALA A 7 37.26 11.50 -18.66
C ALA A 7 35.92 11.90 -19.32
N VAL A 8 35.89 12.01 -20.66
CA VAL A 8 34.64 12.30 -21.39
C VAL A 8 33.68 11.11 -21.34
N LEU A 9 34.19 9.88 -21.41
CA LEU A 9 33.38 8.68 -21.24
C LEU A 9 32.80 8.57 -19.83
N SER A 10 33.57 8.88 -18.78
CA SER A 10 33.10 8.84 -17.39
C SER A 10 32.07 9.93 -17.10
N LEU A 11 32.24 11.14 -17.66
CA LEU A 11 31.26 12.22 -17.54
C LEU A 11 29.96 11.88 -18.27
N SER A 12 30.06 11.22 -19.43
CA SER A 12 28.89 10.79 -20.22
C SER A 12 28.14 9.62 -19.55
N THR A 13 28.86 8.69 -18.91
CA THR A 13 28.22 7.64 -18.10
C THR A 13 27.58 8.19 -16.83
N MET A 14 28.21 9.18 -16.18
CA MET A 14 27.59 9.90 -15.06
C MET A 14 26.30 10.61 -15.52
N ALA A 15 26.34 11.34 -16.63
CA ALA A 15 25.17 12.01 -17.20
C ALA A 15 24.05 11.00 -17.57
N ALA A 16 24.41 9.83 -18.10
CA ALA A 16 23.47 8.75 -18.39
C ALA A 16 22.91 8.05 -17.12
N LEU A 17 23.62 8.08 -15.99
CA LEU A 17 23.10 7.62 -14.70
C LEU A 17 22.16 8.65 -14.06
N LEU A 18 22.28 9.93 -14.43
CA LEU A 18 21.43 11.03 -13.96
C LEU A 18 20.11 11.19 -14.74
N THR A 19 19.91 10.48 -15.86
CA THR A 19 18.66 10.53 -16.64
C THR A 19 17.47 9.79 -16.00
N GLY A 20 17.59 9.34 -14.74
CA GLY A 20 16.50 8.75 -13.96
C GLY A 20 15.28 9.67 -13.73
N CYS A 21 15.37 10.96 -14.08
CA CYS A 21 14.27 11.94 -13.99
C CYS A 21 13.16 11.77 -15.05
N GLY A 22 13.20 10.74 -15.89
CA GLY A 22 12.17 10.48 -16.90
C GLY A 22 10.92 9.76 -16.39
N GLY A 23 10.90 9.29 -15.15
CA GLY A 23 9.71 8.73 -14.53
C GLY A 23 8.82 9.85 -13.98
N ASP A 24 7.52 9.80 -14.24
CA ASP A 24 6.53 10.63 -13.53
C ASP A 24 6.74 10.44 -12.03
N MET A 25 7.32 11.45 -11.36
CA MET A 25 7.67 11.38 -9.94
C MET A 25 6.38 11.56 -9.14
N VAL A 26 5.56 10.51 -9.11
CA VAL A 26 4.19 10.49 -8.57
C VAL A 26 4.13 11.02 -7.12
N LEU A 27 5.17 10.80 -6.33
CA LEU A 27 5.29 11.28 -4.94
C LEU A 27 5.74 12.75 -4.82
N LEU A 28 6.27 13.33 -5.89
CA LEU A 28 6.72 14.73 -5.96
C LEU A 28 5.72 15.63 -6.70
N ASN A 29 4.88 15.04 -7.55
CA ASN A 29 3.77 15.69 -8.22
C ASN A 29 2.44 15.25 -7.58
N THR A 30 2.28 15.58 -6.31
CA THR A 30 1.08 15.24 -5.53
C THR A 30 -0.05 16.24 -5.81
N LYS A 31 -1.29 15.75 -5.74
CA LYS A 31 -2.53 16.48 -6.07
C LYS A 31 -3.50 16.54 -4.88
N GLY A 32 -2.94 16.46 -3.68
CA GLY A 32 -3.67 16.57 -2.43
C GLY A 32 -2.80 17.21 -1.34
N PRO A 33 -3.40 17.85 -0.33
CA PRO A 33 -2.68 18.62 0.69
C PRO A 33 -1.80 17.74 1.58
N VAL A 34 -2.23 16.50 1.87
CA VAL A 34 -1.46 15.54 2.66
C VAL A 34 -0.23 15.07 1.88
N GLY A 35 -0.41 14.68 0.61
CA GLY A 35 0.68 14.30 -0.28
C GLY A 35 1.71 15.41 -0.47
N GLN A 36 1.25 16.65 -0.68
CA GLN A 36 2.12 17.81 -0.86
C GLN A 36 2.97 18.05 0.40
N GLY A 37 2.34 18.05 1.56
CA GLY A 37 3.04 18.23 2.83
C GLY A 37 4.06 17.14 3.13
N GLN A 38 3.76 15.89 2.78
CA GLN A 38 4.71 14.77 2.89
C GLN A 38 5.88 14.92 1.91
N SER A 39 5.60 15.38 0.68
CA SER A 39 6.62 15.62 -0.34
C SER A 39 7.59 16.74 0.07
N ASP A 40 7.06 17.83 0.59
CA ASP A 40 7.83 18.98 1.07
C ASP A 40 8.74 18.59 2.25
N LEU A 41 8.24 17.79 3.18
CA LEU A 41 9.04 17.24 4.30
C LEU A 41 10.17 16.35 3.78
N MET A 42 9.88 15.46 2.83
CA MET A 42 10.87 14.58 2.22
C MET A 42 11.95 15.40 1.48
N MET A 43 11.56 16.39 0.69
CA MET A 43 12.49 17.26 -0.04
C MET A 43 13.36 18.08 0.91
N THR A 44 12.77 18.64 1.96
CA THR A 44 13.51 19.37 3.00
C THR A 44 14.55 18.45 3.66
N ALA A 45 14.19 17.20 3.99
CA ALA A 45 15.11 16.23 4.56
C ALA A 45 16.26 15.86 3.60
N ILE A 46 15.95 15.66 2.31
CA ILE A 46 16.97 15.39 1.28
C ILE A 46 17.95 16.55 1.18
N TYR A 47 17.49 17.80 1.11
CA TYR A 47 18.38 18.96 1.01
C TYR A 47 19.27 19.11 2.25
N LEU A 48 18.72 18.87 3.45
CA LEU A 48 19.50 18.89 4.69
C LEU A 48 20.57 17.79 4.73
N MET A 49 20.26 16.57 4.26
CA MET A 49 21.24 15.49 4.18
C MET A 49 22.32 15.76 3.12
N LEU A 50 21.95 16.31 1.96
CA LEU A 50 22.88 16.64 0.89
C LEU A 50 23.91 17.70 1.33
N LEU A 51 23.55 18.61 2.23
CA LEU A 51 24.47 19.60 2.80
C LEU A 51 25.70 18.97 3.44
N VAL A 52 25.59 17.77 4.03
CA VAL A 52 26.71 17.04 4.65
C VAL A 52 27.34 16.04 3.68
N VAL A 53 26.51 15.35 2.89
CA VAL A 53 26.97 14.32 1.97
C VAL A 53 27.84 14.90 0.86
N ILE A 54 27.46 16.04 0.27
CA ILE A 54 28.22 16.65 -0.84
C ILE A 54 29.63 17.05 -0.38
N PRO A 55 29.83 17.83 0.70
CA PRO A 55 31.17 18.14 1.20
C PRO A 55 31.98 16.89 1.56
N SER A 56 31.35 15.86 2.15
CA SER A 56 32.02 14.60 2.48
C SER A 56 32.59 13.91 1.23
N ILE A 57 31.78 13.78 0.17
CA ILE A 57 32.23 13.19 -1.10
C ILE A 57 33.33 14.05 -1.75
N VAL A 58 33.15 15.37 -1.78
CA VAL A 58 34.15 16.30 -2.34
C VAL A 58 35.47 16.21 -1.58
N MET A 59 35.44 16.19 -0.24
CA MET A 59 36.63 16.02 0.59
C MET A 59 37.28 14.66 0.38
N ALA A 60 36.52 13.57 0.29
CA ALA A 60 37.07 12.23 0.04
C ALA A 60 37.82 12.14 -1.30
N LEU A 61 37.22 12.67 -2.37
CA LEU A 61 37.85 12.72 -3.69
C LEU A 61 39.07 13.66 -3.69
N TRP A 62 38.95 14.82 -3.05
CA TRP A 62 40.04 15.80 -2.96
C TRP A 62 41.23 15.27 -2.15
N PHE A 63 40.98 14.64 -0.99
CA PHE A 63 42.03 14.03 -0.18
C PHE A 63 42.71 12.89 -0.91
N SER A 64 41.93 12.03 -1.59
CA SER A 64 42.46 10.93 -2.40
C SER A 64 43.38 11.43 -3.53
N TRP A 65 43.06 12.58 -4.13
CA TRP A 65 43.87 13.18 -5.19
C TRP A 65 45.08 13.94 -4.65
N LYS A 66 44.89 14.80 -3.64
CA LYS A 66 45.93 15.67 -3.08
C LYS A 66 46.99 14.90 -2.30
N TYR A 67 46.59 13.92 -1.49
CA TYR A 67 47.49 13.13 -0.63
C TYR A 67 47.87 11.77 -1.25
N ARG A 68 47.75 11.64 -2.58
CA ARG A 68 48.21 10.45 -3.31
C ARG A 68 49.73 10.27 -3.14
N ALA A 69 50.19 9.03 -2.96
CA ALA A 69 51.60 8.69 -2.72
C ALA A 69 52.60 9.21 -3.78
N SER A 70 52.13 9.51 -5.00
CA SER A 70 52.95 10.08 -6.06
C SER A 70 53.23 11.59 -5.89
N ASN A 71 52.45 12.29 -5.06
CA ASN A 71 52.57 13.72 -4.85
C ASN A 71 53.64 13.99 -3.77
N LYS A 72 54.69 14.73 -4.12
CA LYS A 72 55.82 15.03 -3.23
C LYS A 72 55.72 16.40 -2.57
N ASP A 73 54.79 17.24 -3.00
CA ASP A 73 54.64 18.62 -2.54
C ASP A 73 53.60 18.78 -1.41
N ALA A 74 52.93 17.68 -1.04
CA ALA A 74 51.92 17.69 0.03
C ALA A 74 52.55 17.55 1.42
N ASP A 75 52.05 18.32 2.38
CA ASP A 75 52.45 18.26 3.80
C ASP A 75 52.08 16.87 4.39
N TYR A 76 53.10 16.08 4.73
CA TYR A 76 52.95 14.72 5.26
C TYR A 76 53.18 14.70 6.78
N LYS A 77 52.11 14.42 7.53
CA LYS A 77 52.12 14.38 9.00
C LYS A 77 51.68 13.02 9.54
N PRO A 78 52.59 12.04 9.68
CA PRO A 78 52.25 10.66 10.06
C PRO A 78 51.83 10.48 11.52
N THR A 79 52.20 11.41 12.41
CA THR A 79 51.92 11.33 13.85
C THR A 79 50.72 12.17 14.29
N TRP A 80 50.08 12.90 13.36
CA TRP A 80 48.91 13.71 13.67
C TRP A 80 47.67 12.82 13.72
N ALA A 81 47.21 12.55 14.94
CA ALA A 81 46.10 11.64 15.20
C ALA A 81 44.88 12.32 15.85
N HIS A 82 45.03 13.55 16.36
CA HIS A 82 43.97 14.22 17.12
C HIS A 82 43.86 15.71 16.80
N SER A 83 42.62 16.18 16.69
CA SER A 83 42.30 17.61 16.65
C SER A 83 40.90 17.86 17.19
N THR A 84 40.84 18.45 18.38
CA THR A 84 39.57 18.81 19.04
C THR A 84 38.70 19.73 18.20
N THR A 85 39.30 20.62 17.38
CA THR A 85 38.53 21.52 16.51
C THR A 85 37.76 20.77 15.43
N ILE A 86 38.38 19.76 14.82
CA ILE A 86 37.74 18.93 13.78
C ILE A 86 36.72 18.00 14.43
N GLU A 87 37.04 17.43 15.58
CA GLU A 87 36.12 16.58 16.33
C GLU A 87 34.81 17.30 16.66
N ILE A 88 34.87 18.54 17.20
CA ILE A 88 33.68 19.34 17.50
C ILE A 88 32.83 19.61 16.25
N VAL A 89 33.46 19.89 15.10
CA VAL A 89 32.72 20.16 13.86
C VAL A 89 32.06 18.89 13.31
N VAL A 90 32.81 17.77 13.27
CA VAL A 90 32.34 16.49 12.73
C VAL A 90 31.24 15.89 13.60
N TRP A 91 31.24 16.12 14.91
CA TRP A 91 30.14 15.72 15.79
C TRP A 91 29.00 16.73 15.83
N GLY A 92 29.32 18.02 15.95
CA GLY A 92 28.34 19.08 16.14
C GLY A 92 27.41 19.25 14.94
N VAL A 93 27.94 19.24 13.71
CA VAL A 93 27.12 19.45 12.51
C VAL A 93 26.06 18.34 12.33
N PRO A 94 26.39 17.03 12.38
CA PRO A 94 25.37 15.98 12.32
C PRO A 94 24.36 16.03 13.47
N VAL A 95 24.79 16.32 14.70
CA VAL A 95 23.86 16.41 15.85
C VAL A 95 22.84 17.52 15.65
N ILE A 96 23.26 18.70 15.16
CA ILE A 96 22.34 19.81 14.86
C ILE A 96 21.34 19.42 13.78
N ILE A 97 21.81 18.79 12.69
CA ILE A 97 20.95 18.38 11.58
C ILE A 97 19.93 17.34 12.04
N ILE A 98 20.36 16.33 12.81
CA ILE A 98 19.45 15.34 13.38
C ILE A 98 18.44 15.99 14.33
N GLY A 99 18.84 16.99 15.12
CA GLY A 99 17.91 17.76 15.96
C GLY A 99 16.81 18.46 15.16
N ILE A 100 17.17 19.10 14.04
CA ILE A 100 16.22 19.75 13.13
C ILE A 100 15.29 18.70 12.48
N LEU A 101 15.85 17.59 11.99
CA LEU A 101 15.07 16.51 11.38
C LEU A 101 14.12 15.84 12.39
N ALA A 102 14.55 15.64 13.63
CA ALA A 102 13.73 15.07 14.69
C ALA A 102 12.52 15.97 14.98
N TRP A 103 12.74 17.29 15.06
CA TRP A 103 11.66 18.27 15.23
C TRP A 103 10.69 18.26 14.05
N LEU A 104 11.20 18.31 12.81
CA LEU A 104 10.38 18.27 11.60
C LEU A 104 9.57 16.97 11.51
N THR A 105 10.18 15.84 11.87
CA THR A 105 9.51 14.53 11.90
C THR A 105 8.40 14.52 12.93
N TRP A 106 8.68 14.97 14.16
CA TRP A 106 7.67 15.06 15.21
C TRP A 106 6.46 15.88 14.79
N TRP A 107 6.69 17.09 14.27
CA TRP A 107 5.64 17.97 13.79
C TRP A 107 4.87 17.36 12.60
N GLY A 108 5.59 16.83 11.61
CA GLY A 108 5.02 16.19 10.43
C GLY A 108 4.14 14.99 10.77
N SER A 109 4.59 14.13 11.68
CA SER A 109 3.82 12.95 12.13
C SER A 109 2.49 13.33 12.77
N HIS A 110 2.42 14.43 13.54
CA HIS A 110 1.16 14.88 14.14
C HIS A 110 0.25 15.65 13.18
N LYS A 111 0.83 16.35 12.19
CA LYS A 111 0.08 17.12 11.20
C LYS A 111 -0.55 16.21 10.14
N TYR A 112 0.20 15.21 9.67
CA TYR A 112 -0.19 14.31 8.58
C TYR A 112 -0.57 12.90 9.06
N ASP A 113 -1.05 12.79 10.31
CA ASP A 113 -1.59 11.55 10.85
C ASP A 113 -2.81 11.10 10.02
N PRO A 114 -2.82 9.87 9.47
CA PRO A 114 -3.96 9.32 8.73
C PRO A 114 -5.30 9.39 9.46
N TYR A 115 -5.30 9.29 10.79
CA TYR A 115 -6.51 9.26 11.62
C TYR A 115 -7.09 10.65 11.87
N ARG A 116 -6.32 11.71 11.63
CA ARG A 116 -6.76 13.08 11.87
C ARG A 116 -7.69 13.55 10.74
N PRO A 117 -8.92 14.01 11.06
CA PRO A 117 -9.80 14.62 10.07
C PRO A 117 -9.17 15.86 9.46
N LEU A 118 -9.38 16.06 8.15
CA LEU A 118 -8.94 17.25 7.45
C LEU A 118 -9.92 18.40 7.71
N GLU A 119 -9.37 19.57 8.05
CA GLU A 119 -10.16 20.80 8.21
C GLU A 119 -10.64 21.26 6.84
N SER A 120 -11.95 21.37 6.66
CA SER A 120 -12.58 21.85 5.43
C SER A 120 -13.98 22.37 5.75
N ASP A 121 -14.48 23.28 4.92
CA ASP A 121 -15.83 23.82 5.00
C ASP A 121 -16.90 22.78 4.59
N LYS A 122 -16.50 21.69 3.94
CA LYS A 122 -17.39 20.63 3.46
C LYS A 122 -17.41 19.44 4.41
N ALA A 123 -18.58 18.81 4.54
CA ALA A 123 -18.73 17.56 5.27
C ALA A 123 -17.90 16.44 4.61
N PRO A 124 -17.20 15.59 5.40
CA PRO A 124 -16.39 14.52 4.86
C PRO A 124 -17.27 13.42 4.23
N LEU A 125 -16.88 12.93 3.06
CA LEU A 125 -17.47 11.75 2.44
C LEU A 125 -16.89 10.48 3.06
N THR A 126 -17.72 9.64 3.67
CA THR A 126 -17.27 8.35 4.20
C THR A 126 -17.21 7.31 3.09
N ILE A 127 -16.09 6.61 2.97
CA ILE A 127 -15.96 5.45 2.07
C ILE A 127 -15.40 4.28 2.87
N GLN A 128 -16.12 3.17 2.87
CA GLN A 128 -15.68 1.92 3.48
C GLN A 128 -14.94 1.10 2.43
N ALA A 129 -13.66 0.84 2.64
CA ALA A 129 -12.82 0.05 1.74
C ALA A 129 -12.51 -1.31 2.37
N VAL A 130 -12.88 -2.39 1.66
CA VAL A 130 -12.60 -3.77 2.07
C VAL A 130 -11.56 -4.34 1.11
N ALA A 131 -10.43 -4.75 1.66
CA ALA A 131 -9.44 -5.55 0.95
C ALA A 131 -9.94 -7.00 0.90
N GLU A 132 -10.39 -7.42 -0.27
CA GLU A 132 -10.76 -8.81 -0.54
C GLU A 132 -9.64 -9.50 -1.32
N GLN A 133 -9.73 -10.81 -1.52
CA GLN A 133 -8.75 -11.56 -2.28
C GLN A 133 -8.51 -10.98 -3.69
N PHE A 134 -7.37 -10.30 -3.85
CA PHE A 134 -6.90 -9.64 -5.06
C PHE A 134 -7.81 -8.56 -5.68
N LYS A 135 -8.69 -7.94 -4.89
CA LYS A 135 -9.55 -6.83 -5.33
C LYS A 135 -9.84 -5.86 -4.18
N TRP A 136 -10.22 -4.64 -4.54
CA TRP A 136 -10.68 -3.63 -3.59
C TRP A 136 -12.17 -3.39 -3.78
N ILE A 137 -12.93 -3.51 -2.69
CA ILE A 137 -14.37 -3.23 -2.67
C ILE A 137 -14.56 -1.92 -1.91
N PHE A 138 -15.27 -0.98 -2.50
CA PHE A 138 -15.59 0.30 -1.92
C PHE A 138 -17.10 0.38 -1.69
N ILE A 139 -17.51 0.64 -0.47
CA ILE A 139 -18.90 0.77 -0.05
C ILE A 139 -19.11 2.24 0.33
N TYR A 140 -20.19 2.83 -0.20
CA TYR A 140 -20.61 4.19 0.08
C TYR A 140 -21.86 4.12 0.94
N PRO A 141 -21.73 4.14 2.28
CA PRO A 141 -22.85 3.87 3.17
C PRO A 141 -23.96 4.92 3.06
N GLU A 142 -23.63 6.19 2.84
CA GLU A 142 -24.62 7.27 2.69
C GLU A 142 -25.37 7.20 1.37
N GLN A 143 -24.71 6.73 0.30
CA GLN A 143 -25.32 6.58 -1.03
C GLN A 143 -25.93 5.19 -1.25
N ASN A 144 -25.67 4.23 -0.37
CA ASN A 144 -26.07 2.83 -0.46
C ASN A 144 -25.67 2.17 -1.81
N ILE A 145 -24.43 2.37 -2.24
CA ILE A 145 -23.86 1.73 -3.44
C ILE A 145 -22.51 1.09 -3.11
N ALA A 146 -22.08 0.12 -3.91
CA ALA A 146 -20.74 -0.44 -3.82
C ALA A 146 -20.08 -0.57 -5.18
N THR A 147 -18.76 -0.55 -5.18
CA THR A 147 -17.94 -0.62 -6.39
C THR A 147 -16.72 -1.51 -6.16
N VAL A 148 -16.24 -2.16 -7.22
CA VAL A 148 -15.04 -3.01 -7.18
C VAL A 148 -13.99 -2.41 -8.09
N ASN A 149 -12.76 -2.27 -7.58
CA ASN A 149 -11.57 -1.75 -8.27
C ASN A 149 -11.70 -0.32 -8.86
N GLU A 150 -12.75 0.42 -8.50
CA GLU A 150 -12.90 1.83 -8.85
C GLU A 150 -13.53 2.58 -7.68
N VAL A 151 -12.98 3.73 -7.33
CA VAL A 151 -13.53 4.66 -6.34
C VAL A 151 -13.69 6.02 -7.00
N ARG A 152 -14.79 6.72 -6.74
CA ARG A 152 -15.05 8.08 -7.23
C ARG A 152 -15.41 8.98 -6.06
N PHE A 153 -14.95 10.22 -6.10
CA PHE A 153 -15.24 11.20 -5.07
C PHE A 153 -15.16 12.62 -5.65
N PRO A 154 -15.87 13.58 -5.05
CA PRO A 154 -15.81 14.97 -5.47
C PRO A 154 -14.46 15.61 -5.11
N GLU A 155 -13.97 16.49 -5.98
CA GLU A 155 -12.80 17.32 -5.70
C GLU A 155 -13.04 18.25 -4.51
N LYS A 156 -11.95 18.69 -3.85
CA LYS A 156 -11.95 19.66 -2.75
C LYS A 156 -12.88 19.29 -1.59
N THR A 157 -13.13 17.99 -1.42
CA THR A 157 -13.99 17.46 -0.37
C THR A 157 -13.16 16.45 0.43
N PRO A 158 -13.11 16.56 1.77
CA PRO A 158 -12.43 15.57 2.58
C PRO A 158 -13.08 14.19 2.43
N ILE A 159 -12.26 13.16 2.34
CA ILE A 159 -12.69 11.77 2.23
C ILE A 159 -12.19 11.05 3.47
N SER A 160 -13.09 10.39 4.19
CA SER A 160 -12.77 9.53 5.32
C SER A 160 -12.88 8.07 4.88
N PHE A 161 -11.73 7.45 4.63
CA PHE A 161 -11.65 6.03 4.33
C PHE A 161 -11.65 5.22 5.63
N LYS A 162 -12.61 4.31 5.77
CA LYS A 162 -12.61 3.25 6.78
C LYS A 162 -12.16 1.98 6.10
N ILE A 163 -11.00 1.45 6.48
CA ILE A 163 -10.34 0.38 5.75
C ILE A 163 -10.29 -0.89 6.62
N THR A 164 -10.63 -2.03 6.03
CA THR A 164 -10.50 -3.34 6.66
C THR A 164 -10.05 -4.39 5.63
N SER A 165 -9.72 -5.60 6.08
CA SER A 165 -9.41 -6.73 5.21
C SER A 165 -10.31 -7.93 5.52
N ASN A 166 -10.76 -8.64 4.48
CA ASN A 166 -11.43 -9.93 4.60
C ASN A 166 -10.52 -11.10 4.17
N PHE A 167 -9.22 -10.84 4.03
CA PHE A 167 -8.25 -11.84 3.64
C PHE A 167 -6.93 -11.60 4.40
N THR A 168 -5.82 -11.49 3.69
CA THR A 168 -4.50 -11.20 4.25
C THR A 168 -4.31 -9.71 4.45
N MET A 169 -3.30 -9.35 5.24
CA MET A 169 -2.94 -7.94 5.44
C MET A 169 -2.56 -7.29 4.10
N ASN A 170 -3.25 -6.20 3.75
CA ASN A 170 -2.97 -5.40 2.57
C ASN A 170 -2.53 -3.99 2.98
N SER A 171 -2.09 -3.17 2.02
CA SER A 171 -1.79 -1.75 2.26
C SER A 171 -2.48 -0.91 1.21
N PHE A 172 -3.46 -0.11 1.62
CA PHE A 172 -4.19 0.78 0.74
C PHE A 172 -3.33 2.00 0.41
N PHE A 173 -3.11 2.28 -0.88
CA PHE A 173 -2.26 3.40 -1.27
C PHE A 173 -2.74 4.09 -2.55
N ILE A 174 -2.87 5.42 -2.49
CA ILE A 174 -3.07 6.32 -3.64
C ILE A 174 -1.93 7.35 -3.63
N PRO A 175 -0.80 7.09 -4.32
CA PRO A 175 0.43 7.86 -4.10
C PRO A 175 0.36 9.35 -4.42
N GLN A 176 -0.51 9.76 -5.35
CA GLN A 176 -0.66 11.19 -5.69
C GLN A 176 -1.43 11.98 -4.63
N LEU A 177 -2.18 11.34 -3.73
CA LEU A 177 -3.05 12.03 -2.77
C LEU A 177 -2.47 12.08 -1.35
N GLY A 178 -1.75 11.04 -0.94
CA GLY A 178 -1.19 10.97 0.40
C GLY A 178 -0.55 9.62 0.71
N GLY A 179 -0.32 9.37 2.00
CA GLY A 179 0.34 8.17 2.49
C GLY A 179 -0.48 6.89 2.34
N GLN A 180 0.19 5.76 2.58
CA GLN A 180 -0.44 4.44 2.63
C GLN A 180 -0.89 4.09 4.05
N ILE A 181 -1.88 3.20 4.18
CA ILE A 181 -2.27 2.61 5.47
C ILE A 181 -2.58 1.13 5.32
N TYR A 182 -2.27 0.36 6.37
CA TYR A 182 -2.56 -1.07 6.39
C TYR A 182 -4.06 -1.35 6.51
N ALA A 183 -4.48 -2.41 5.81
CA ALA A 183 -5.77 -3.05 5.92
C ALA A 183 -5.57 -4.40 6.61
N MET A 184 -6.16 -4.56 7.79
CA MET A 184 -6.01 -5.76 8.63
C MET A 184 -7.37 -6.40 8.87
N ALA A 185 -7.40 -7.74 8.91
CA ALA A 185 -8.63 -8.47 9.18
C ALA A 185 -9.03 -8.35 10.65
N GLY A 186 -10.32 -8.12 10.90
CA GLY A 186 -10.86 -7.90 12.25
C GLY A 186 -10.55 -6.53 12.87
N MET A 187 -9.91 -5.62 12.13
CA MET A 187 -9.67 -4.25 12.58
C MET A 187 -10.19 -3.23 11.56
N GLN A 188 -10.47 -2.02 12.03
CA GLN A 188 -10.80 -0.88 11.19
C GLN A 188 -9.68 0.16 11.32
N THR A 189 -9.09 0.53 10.20
CA THR A 189 -8.14 1.64 10.11
C THR A 189 -8.80 2.84 9.44
N HIS A 190 -8.31 4.04 9.74
CA HIS A 190 -8.86 5.30 9.21
C HIS A 190 -7.80 6.03 8.41
N LEU A 191 -8.20 6.55 7.25
CA LEU A 191 -7.34 7.39 6.42
C LEU A 191 -8.14 8.56 5.87
N HIS A 192 -7.66 9.77 6.13
CA HIS A 192 -8.24 10.98 5.56
C HIS A 192 -7.41 11.47 4.37
N LEU A 193 -8.08 11.67 3.23
CA LEU A 193 -7.48 12.19 2.01
C LEU A 193 -8.34 13.30 1.43
N LEU A 194 -7.74 14.13 0.58
CA LEU A 194 -8.41 15.15 -0.21
C LEU A 194 -7.69 15.27 -1.55
N ALA A 195 -8.44 15.48 -2.62
CA ALA A 195 -7.91 15.79 -3.93
C ALA A 195 -8.22 17.25 -4.29
N ASP A 196 -7.20 18.01 -4.68
CA ASP A 196 -7.32 19.44 -5.00
C ASP A 196 -7.86 19.69 -6.41
N GLU A 197 -7.64 18.74 -7.32
CA GLU A 197 -7.98 18.83 -8.74
C GLU A 197 -8.77 17.58 -9.22
N PRO A 198 -9.60 17.70 -10.28
CA PRO A 198 -10.20 16.55 -10.94
C PRO A 198 -9.15 15.75 -11.69
N GLY A 199 -9.28 14.44 -11.71
CA GLY A 199 -8.30 13.57 -12.36
C GLY A 199 -8.48 12.09 -12.03
N VAL A 200 -7.70 11.25 -12.72
CA VAL A 200 -7.67 9.81 -12.47
C VAL A 200 -6.37 9.46 -11.78
N PHE A 201 -6.47 9.04 -10.53
CA PHE A 201 -5.38 8.64 -9.68
C PHE A 201 -5.25 7.12 -9.66
N ARG A 202 -4.01 6.62 -9.74
CA ARG A 202 -3.72 5.19 -9.62
C ARG A 202 -3.65 4.77 -8.17
N GLY A 203 -4.53 3.87 -7.76
CA GLY A 203 -4.47 3.18 -6.48
C GLY A 203 -3.97 1.74 -6.63
N PHE A 204 -3.26 1.23 -5.62
CA PHE A 204 -2.83 -0.17 -5.59
C PHE A 204 -2.61 -0.67 -4.17
N SER A 205 -2.53 -2.00 -4.01
CA SER A 205 -2.05 -2.59 -2.76
C SER A 205 -0.52 -2.53 -2.70
N ALA A 206 0.03 -1.95 -1.64
CA ALA A 206 1.47 -1.84 -1.44
C ALA A 206 2.07 -2.97 -0.59
N ASN A 207 1.26 -3.90 -0.07
CA ASN A 207 1.73 -5.05 0.69
C ASN A 207 1.41 -6.37 0.00
N TYR A 208 2.40 -7.26 -0.09
CA TYR A 208 2.25 -8.55 -0.77
C TYR A 208 1.19 -9.41 -0.08
N SER A 209 0.19 -9.83 -0.86
CA SER A 209 -0.98 -10.58 -0.37
C SER A 209 -1.17 -11.94 -1.06
N GLY A 210 -0.24 -12.35 -1.94
CA GLY A 210 -0.28 -13.66 -2.62
C GLY A 210 -0.21 -13.57 -4.14
N TYR A 211 -0.63 -14.63 -4.82
CA TYR A 211 -0.44 -14.80 -6.27
C TYR A 211 -1.05 -13.71 -7.16
N GLY A 212 -2.23 -13.19 -6.81
CA GLY A 212 -2.90 -12.12 -7.56
C GLY A 212 -2.53 -10.71 -7.10
N PHE A 213 -1.53 -10.55 -6.23
CA PHE A 213 -1.13 -9.25 -5.67
C PHE A 213 -0.86 -8.19 -6.75
N SER A 214 -0.19 -8.57 -7.84
CA SER A 214 0.15 -7.64 -8.94
C SER A 214 -1.07 -6.99 -9.62
N GLN A 215 -2.24 -7.61 -9.48
CA GLN A 215 -3.50 -7.20 -10.07
C GLN A 215 -4.34 -6.35 -9.10
N MET A 216 -3.94 -6.21 -7.84
CA MET A 216 -4.62 -5.37 -6.84
C MET A 216 -4.40 -3.89 -7.12
N ARG A 217 -5.01 -3.41 -8.19
CA ARG A 217 -4.98 -2.03 -8.67
C ARG A 217 -6.40 -1.55 -8.78
N PHE A 218 -6.61 -0.30 -8.41
CA PHE A 218 -7.88 0.37 -8.55
C PHE A 218 -7.67 1.77 -9.11
N LYS A 219 -8.71 2.34 -9.70
CA LYS A 219 -8.69 3.73 -10.16
C LYS A 219 -9.47 4.60 -9.19
N ALA A 220 -8.88 5.70 -8.77
CA ALA A 220 -9.51 6.71 -7.95
C ALA A 220 -9.81 7.94 -8.81
N HIS A 221 -11.09 8.23 -9.05
CA HIS A 221 -11.53 9.35 -9.87
C HIS A 221 -11.93 10.52 -8.96
N SER A 222 -11.18 11.60 -9.02
CA SER A 222 -11.62 12.91 -8.53
C SER A 222 -12.41 13.58 -9.63
N VAL A 223 -13.68 13.88 -9.36
CA VAL A 223 -14.61 14.47 -10.31
C VAL A 223 -15.26 15.70 -9.70
N THR A 224 -15.97 16.49 -10.49
CA THR A 224 -16.76 17.60 -9.94
C THR A 224 -17.97 17.07 -9.14
N GLU A 225 -18.49 17.86 -8.20
CA GLU A 225 -19.68 17.45 -7.43
C GLU A 225 -20.89 17.06 -8.30
N PRO A 226 -21.22 17.79 -9.39
CA PRO A 226 -22.32 17.39 -10.26
C PRO A 226 -22.06 16.06 -10.97
N GLU A 227 -20.84 15.81 -11.43
CA GLU A 227 -20.45 14.54 -12.06
C GLU A 227 -20.51 13.38 -11.06
N PHE A 228 -20.11 13.62 -9.81
CA PHE A 228 -20.24 12.63 -8.75
C PHE A 228 -21.70 12.27 -8.48
N ALA A 229 -22.58 13.28 -8.34
CA ALA A 229 -24.00 13.06 -8.14
C ALA A 229 -24.64 12.30 -9.31
N GLN A 230 -24.32 12.68 -10.56
CA GLN A 230 -24.76 11.96 -11.76
C GLN A 230 -24.29 10.51 -11.75
N TRP A 231 -23.05 10.26 -11.34
CA TRP A 231 -22.51 8.92 -11.25
C TRP A 231 -23.21 8.05 -10.21
N VAL A 232 -23.44 8.59 -9.01
CA VAL A 232 -24.18 7.89 -7.96
C VAL A 232 -25.58 7.49 -8.45
N GLU A 233 -26.31 8.43 -9.06
CA GLU A 233 -27.67 8.16 -9.56
C GLU A 233 -27.68 7.15 -10.71
N ALA A 234 -26.71 7.21 -11.62
CA ALA A 234 -26.57 6.22 -12.68
C ALA A 234 -26.27 4.81 -12.12
N VAL A 235 -25.40 4.69 -11.12
CA VAL A 235 -25.10 3.39 -10.48
C VAL A 235 -26.33 2.83 -9.77
N LYS A 236 -27.07 3.66 -9.02
CA LYS A 236 -28.33 3.26 -8.37
C LYS A 236 -29.40 2.81 -9.38
N ALA A 237 -29.49 3.50 -10.52
CA ALA A 237 -30.43 3.16 -11.58
C ALA A 237 -30.01 1.92 -12.41
N GLY A 238 -28.86 1.29 -12.10
CA GLY A 238 -28.34 0.16 -12.88
C GLY A 238 -27.78 0.57 -14.25
N GLN A 239 -27.48 1.85 -14.43
CA GLN A 239 -26.99 2.46 -15.68
C GLN A 239 -25.54 2.93 -15.56
N GLY A 240 -24.77 2.46 -14.58
CA GLY A 240 -23.38 2.88 -14.37
C GLY A 240 -22.46 2.61 -15.57
N THR A 241 -22.82 1.66 -16.43
CA THR A 241 -22.12 1.36 -17.69
C THR A 241 -22.17 2.49 -18.71
N THR A 242 -23.14 3.41 -18.60
CA THR A 242 -23.20 4.62 -19.44
C THR A 242 -22.04 5.57 -19.17
N ILE A 243 -21.51 5.55 -17.94
CA ILE A 243 -20.40 6.39 -17.49
C ILE A 243 -19.06 5.66 -17.65
N ASN A 244 -19.03 4.37 -17.33
CA ASN A 244 -17.89 3.51 -17.58
C ASN A 244 -18.31 2.27 -18.39
N PRO A 245 -18.09 2.26 -19.71
CA PRO A 245 -18.45 1.12 -20.57
C PRO A 245 -17.72 -0.18 -20.24
N GLN A 246 -16.60 -0.12 -19.50
CA GLN A 246 -15.85 -1.30 -19.07
C GLN A 246 -16.37 -1.89 -17.75
N ALA A 247 -17.30 -1.22 -17.08
CA ALA A 247 -17.83 -1.68 -15.82
C ALA A 247 -18.90 -2.77 -16.03
N VAL A 248 -18.96 -3.71 -15.10
CA VAL A 248 -20.04 -4.70 -14.98
C VAL A 248 -21.06 -4.16 -13.98
N GLN A 249 -22.33 -4.06 -14.38
CA GLN A 249 -23.40 -3.67 -13.45
C GLN A 249 -24.03 -4.91 -12.81
N LYS A 250 -24.18 -4.87 -11.49
CA LYS A 250 -24.91 -5.84 -10.68
C LYS A 250 -25.90 -5.12 -9.77
N THR A 251 -26.88 -5.85 -9.23
CA THR A 251 -27.98 -5.28 -8.46
C THR A 251 -27.60 -5.07 -6.99
N VAL A 252 -27.37 -6.16 -6.25
CA VAL A 252 -27.17 -6.14 -4.80
C VAL A 252 -25.81 -6.73 -4.46
N LEU A 253 -25.07 -6.06 -3.57
CA LEU A 253 -23.95 -6.66 -2.84
C LEU A 253 -24.44 -7.08 -1.46
N ASP A 254 -24.84 -8.35 -1.34
CA ASP A 254 -25.19 -9.00 -0.08
C ASP A 254 -24.05 -9.90 0.40
N GLN A 255 -24.17 -10.49 1.59
CA GLN A 255 -23.14 -11.36 2.16
C GLN A 255 -22.85 -12.60 1.27
N ALA A 256 -23.85 -13.13 0.57
CA ALA A 256 -23.70 -14.30 -0.29
C ALA A 256 -22.89 -13.97 -1.56
N GLU A 257 -23.21 -12.84 -2.20
CA GLU A 257 -22.47 -12.31 -3.34
C GLU A 257 -21.07 -11.87 -2.92
N PHE A 258 -20.93 -11.26 -1.74
CA PHE A 258 -19.62 -10.91 -1.19
C PHE A 258 -18.75 -12.16 -0.98
N ALA A 259 -19.31 -13.26 -0.45
CA ALA A 259 -18.60 -14.53 -0.36
C ALA A 259 -18.28 -15.13 -1.75
N SER A 260 -19.13 -14.91 -2.75
CA SER A 260 -18.91 -15.34 -4.14
C SER A 260 -17.75 -14.58 -4.82
N LEU A 261 -17.44 -13.37 -4.34
CA LEU A 261 -16.30 -12.60 -4.82
C LEU A 261 -14.96 -13.21 -4.44
N ARG A 262 -14.88 -14.11 -3.46
CA ARG A 262 -13.61 -14.78 -3.14
C ARG A 262 -13.22 -15.72 -4.27
N ASP A 263 -12.06 -15.48 -4.88
CA ASP A 263 -11.51 -16.42 -5.86
C ASP A 263 -10.97 -17.67 -5.14
N GLY A 264 -10.81 -18.79 -5.86
CA GLY A 264 -10.38 -20.08 -5.28
C GLY A 264 -9.17 -19.98 -4.35
N ASN A 265 -8.98 -20.98 -3.49
CA ASN A 265 -8.09 -20.88 -2.33
C ASN A 265 -6.60 -21.18 -2.58
N ARG A 266 -6.22 -21.64 -3.79
CA ARG A 266 -4.89 -22.23 -4.05
C ARG A 266 -4.37 -21.91 -5.44
N SER A 267 -3.04 -21.99 -5.63
CA SER A 267 -2.44 -21.89 -6.96
C SER A 267 -2.50 -23.22 -7.70
N GLN A 268 -2.38 -23.18 -9.04
CA GLN A 268 -2.37 -24.40 -9.86
C GLN A 268 -1.31 -25.40 -9.39
N LYS A 269 -0.10 -24.92 -9.08
CA LYS A 269 0.99 -25.77 -8.57
C LYS A 269 0.64 -26.44 -7.23
N GLN A 270 -0.08 -25.74 -6.36
CA GLN A 270 -0.54 -26.30 -5.09
C GLN A 270 -1.62 -27.36 -5.31
N ILE A 271 -2.57 -27.12 -6.21
CA ILE A 271 -3.60 -28.10 -6.58
C ILE A 271 -2.95 -29.36 -7.17
N ASP A 272 -2.02 -29.20 -8.11
CA ASP A 272 -1.29 -30.33 -8.74
C ASP A 272 -0.44 -31.11 -7.71
N ALA A 273 0.12 -30.43 -6.72
CA ALA A 273 0.84 -31.09 -5.62
C ALA A 273 -0.11 -31.87 -4.70
N MET A 274 -1.28 -31.31 -4.36
CA MET A 274 -2.30 -32.01 -3.57
C MET A 274 -2.80 -33.26 -4.27
N VAL A 275 -3.11 -33.18 -5.57
CA VAL A 275 -3.55 -34.33 -6.36
C VAL A 275 -2.47 -35.41 -6.44
N ARG A 276 -1.21 -35.03 -6.64
CA ARG A 276 -0.09 -35.99 -6.70
C ARG A 276 0.23 -36.65 -5.37
N ASN A 277 0.10 -35.92 -4.26
CA ASN A 277 0.47 -36.39 -2.94
C ASN A 277 -0.69 -37.03 -2.16
N ALA A 278 -1.92 -36.97 -2.67
CA ALA A 278 -3.10 -37.53 -2.01
C ALA A 278 -3.03 -39.06 -1.94
N LYS A 279 -2.83 -39.60 -0.74
CA LYS A 279 -2.77 -41.05 -0.47
C LYS A 279 -4.01 -41.52 0.30
N THR A 280 -4.54 -40.69 1.17
CA THR A 280 -5.74 -40.98 1.97
C THR A 280 -7.03 -40.54 1.28
N GLU A 281 -8.17 -41.14 1.64
CA GLU A 281 -9.48 -40.75 1.10
C GLU A 281 -9.86 -39.29 1.44
N LEU A 282 -9.39 -38.78 2.59
CA LEU A 282 -9.59 -37.39 2.99
C LEU A 282 -8.77 -36.44 2.12
N GLU A 283 -7.50 -36.76 1.85
CA GLU A 283 -6.65 -35.96 0.94
C GLU A 283 -7.19 -35.96 -0.49
N LYS A 284 -7.70 -37.11 -0.98
CA LYS A 284 -8.33 -37.19 -2.31
C LYS A 284 -9.58 -36.33 -2.39
N LYS A 285 -10.42 -36.31 -1.34
CA LYS A 285 -11.58 -35.42 -1.26
C LYS A 285 -11.16 -33.95 -1.26
N LEU A 286 -10.16 -33.57 -0.46
CA LEU A 286 -9.65 -32.20 -0.42
C LEU A 286 -9.04 -31.76 -1.75
N ALA A 287 -8.29 -32.65 -2.42
CA ALA A 287 -7.74 -32.39 -3.75
C ALA A 287 -8.84 -32.24 -4.81
N ALA A 288 -9.90 -33.06 -4.75
CA ALA A 288 -11.06 -32.94 -5.63
C ALA A 288 -11.85 -31.63 -5.39
N THR A 289 -12.01 -31.22 -4.13
CA THR A 289 -12.61 -29.91 -3.79
C THR A 289 -11.75 -28.77 -4.33
N ALA A 290 -10.43 -28.82 -4.15
CA ALA A 290 -9.51 -27.80 -4.66
C ALA A 290 -9.50 -27.72 -6.20
N LEU A 291 -9.62 -28.86 -6.90
CA LEU A 291 -9.82 -28.91 -8.35
C LEU A 291 -11.13 -28.25 -8.78
N LYS A 292 -12.21 -28.43 -8.00
CA LYS A 292 -13.52 -27.84 -8.27
C LYS A 292 -13.54 -26.33 -8.04
N GLU A 293 -12.88 -25.85 -6.98
CA GLU A 293 -12.73 -24.42 -6.69
C GLU A 293 -11.83 -23.71 -7.72
N GLY A 294 -10.90 -24.45 -8.33
CA GLY A 294 -9.99 -23.94 -9.33
C GLY A 294 -8.86 -23.08 -8.76
N PRO A 295 -7.82 -22.81 -9.57
CA PRO A 295 -6.69 -21.99 -9.14
C PRO A 295 -7.06 -20.50 -9.03
N TYR A 296 -6.21 -19.72 -8.36
CA TYR A 296 -6.25 -18.27 -8.43
C TYR A 296 -6.33 -17.77 -9.88
N LYS A 297 -7.27 -16.86 -10.15
CA LYS A 297 -7.39 -16.22 -11.47
C LYS A 297 -6.20 -15.29 -11.71
N THR A 298 -5.67 -15.32 -12.93
CA THR A 298 -4.53 -14.49 -13.35
C THR A 298 -4.94 -13.17 -14.01
N GLN A 299 -6.24 -12.96 -14.22
CA GLN A 299 -6.77 -11.76 -14.85
C GLN A 299 -7.36 -10.80 -13.79
N PRO A 300 -7.11 -9.48 -13.93
CA PRO A 300 -7.65 -8.49 -13.01
C PRO A 300 -9.18 -8.54 -12.99
N HIS A 301 -9.76 -8.36 -11.81
CA HIS A 301 -11.21 -8.24 -11.69
C HIS A 301 -11.68 -6.98 -12.43
N PRO A 302 -12.70 -7.11 -13.30
CA PRO A 302 -13.25 -5.95 -13.99
C PRO A 302 -13.86 -5.00 -12.96
N VAL A 303 -13.91 -3.72 -13.31
CA VAL A 303 -14.65 -2.74 -12.53
C VAL A 303 -16.10 -3.21 -12.44
N THR A 304 -16.66 -3.26 -11.24
CA THR A 304 -18.04 -3.72 -11.02
C THR A 304 -18.77 -2.70 -10.18
N TYR A 305 -20.01 -2.40 -10.53
CA TYR A 305 -20.89 -1.50 -9.78
C TYR A 305 -22.09 -2.27 -9.25
N TYR A 306 -22.45 -2.00 -8.01
CA TYR A 306 -23.62 -2.54 -7.32
C TYR A 306 -24.59 -1.42 -7.00
N SER A 307 -25.84 -1.56 -7.44
CA SER A 307 -26.89 -0.55 -7.26
C SER A 307 -27.39 -0.41 -5.82
N SER A 308 -27.24 -1.46 -5.00
CA SER A 308 -27.55 -1.44 -3.57
C SER A 308 -26.59 -2.31 -2.77
N VAL A 309 -26.42 -2.01 -1.48
CA VAL A 309 -25.57 -2.78 -0.56
C VAL A 309 -26.38 -3.19 0.66
N GLU A 310 -26.09 -4.36 1.21
CA GLU A 310 -26.63 -4.78 2.50
C GLU A 310 -26.12 -3.85 3.62
N GLN A 311 -27.04 -3.32 4.43
CA GLN A 311 -26.68 -2.43 5.53
C GLN A 311 -25.86 -3.18 6.59
N GLY A 312 -24.75 -2.60 7.01
CA GLY A 312 -23.87 -3.21 8.01
C GLY A 312 -22.94 -4.31 7.46
N LEU A 313 -22.84 -4.48 6.13
CA LEU A 313 -21.95 -5.47 5.51
C LEU A 313 -20.50 -5.28 5.95
N PHE A 314 -20.02 -4.04 6.03
CA PHE A 314 -18.66 -3.73 6.46
C PHE A 314 -18.39 -4.16 7.91
N GLU A 315 -19.31 -3.86 8.81
CA GLU A 315 -19.27 -4.25 10.21
C GLU A 315 -19.37 -5.78 10.36
N SER A 316 -20.20 -6.45 9.53
CA SER A 316 -20.27 -7.91 9.47
C SER A 316 -18.93 -8.54 9.07
N VAL A 317 -18.24 -7.99 8.07
CA VAL A 317 -16.90 -8.45 7.66
C VAL A 317 -15.91 -8.36 8.81
N ILE A 318 -15.90 -7.26 9.57
CA ILE A 318 -15.05 -7.11 10.74
C ILE A 318 -15.43 -8.13 11.83
N ASN A 319 -16.74 -8.24 12.11
CA ASN A 319 -17.28 -9.10 13.16
C ASN A 319 -17.02 -10.59 12.89
N ASN A 320 -16.91 -11.02 11.64
CA ASN A 320 -16.56 -12.40 11.29
C ASN A 320 -15.19 -12.82 11.83
N TYR A 321 -14.27 -11.88 12.01
CA TYR A 321 -12.95 -12.14 12.61
C TYR A 321 -12.94 -11.90 14.13
N MET A 322 -13.80 -11.01 14.62
CA MET A 322 -13.90 -10.70 16.06
C MET A 322 -14.73 -11.72 16.85
N SER A 323 -15.75 -12.33 16.25
CA SER A 323 -16.55 -13.39 16.87
C SER A 323 -15.71 -14.62 17.23
N ASN A 324 -14.69 -14.90 16.43
CA ASN A 324 -13.68 -15.94 16.70
C ASN A 324 -12.67 -15.54 17.80
N TYR A 325 -12.70 -14.30 18.29
CA TYR A 325 -11.83 -13.79 19.35
C TYR A 325 -12.47 -13.84 20.75
N HIS A 326 -13.78 -14.11 20.85
CA HIS A 326 -14.43 -14.42 22.13
C HIS A 326 -14.21 -15.90 22.48
N GLY A 327 -13.03 -16.18 23.04
CA GLY A 327 -12.78 -17.43 23.73
C GLY A 327 -13.72 -17.57 24.94
N ALA A 328 -14.52 -18.64 24.92
CA ALA A 328 -15.08 -19.36 26.06
C ALA A 328 -15.79 -18.52 27.15
N ASP A 329 -17.13 -18.44 27.05
CA ASP A 329 -17.99 -18.30 28.22
C ASP A 329 -17.73 -19.47 29.19
N HIS A 330 -16.99 -19.20 30.25
CA HIS A 330 -17.00 -20.01 31.46
C HIS A 330 -18.33 -19.83 32.18
N SER A 331 -19.43 -20.42 31.69
CA SER A 331 -20.67 -20.72 32.46
C SER A 331 -21.78 -21.32 31.57
N ALA A 332 -21.66 -22.57 31.13
CA ALA A 332 -22.84 -23.38 30.80
C ALA A 332 -22.50 -24.88 30.82
N PRO A 333 -23.37 -25.75 31.36
CA PRO A 333 -23.06 -27.14 31.60
C PRO A 333 -23.11 -27.97 30.31
N VAL A 334 -22.27 -29.02 30.30
CA VAL A 334 -22.17 -30.03 29.25
C VAL A 334 -23.54 -30.67 29.00
N VAL A 335 -24.11 -30.47 27.81
CA VAL A 335 -25.16 -31.32 27.25
C VAL A 335 -24.63 -31.93 25.97
N ALA A 336 -24.56 -33.25 25.95
CA ALA A 336 -24.12 -34.06 24.83
C ALA A 336 -25.14 -33.99 23.68
N GLY A 337 -24.69 -33.63 22.47
CA GLY A 337 -25.50 -33.71 21.26
C GLY A 337 -24.94 -32.85 20.11
N GLU A 338 -24.33 -33.53 19.13
CA GLU A 338 -24.07 -33.10 17.74
C GLU A 338 -23.44 -31.71 17.50
N ALA A 339 -22.12 -31.69 17.32
CA ALA A 339 -21.39 -30.58 16.72
C ALA A 339 -21.37 -30.71 15.17
N PRO A 340 -21.69 -29.66 14.40
CA PRO A 340 -21.33 -29.59 12.98
C PRO A 340 -19.82 -29.28 12.87
N ALA A 341 -19.18 -29.98 11.93
CA ALA A 341 -17.73 -30.00 11.75
C ALA A 341 -17.13 -28.60 11.50
N SER A 342 -16.28 -28.16 12.43
CA SER A 342 -15.29 -27.11 12.19
C SER A 342 -14.20 -27.66 11.27
N GLU A 343 -14.02 -27.07 10.09
CA GLU A 343 -12.80 -27.25 9.31
C GLU A 343 -11.63 -26.65 10.09
N THR A 344 -10.90 -27.52 10.75
CA THR A 344 -9.67 -27.22 11.46
C THR A 344 -8.61 -26.74 10.48
N HIS A 345 -8.02 -25.59 10.81
CA HIS A 345 -6.74 -25.14 10.29
C HIS A 345 -5.72 -26.28 10.33
N VAL A 346 -5.40 -26.86 9.16
CA VAL A 346 -4.21 -27.68 9.02
C VAL A 346 -3.02 -26.75 9.19
N ALA A 347 -2.26 -26.99 10.26
CA ALA A 347 -1.00 -26.35 10.54
C ALA A 347 -0.11 -26.36 9.28
N VAL A 348 0.21 -25.18 8.78
CA VAL A 348 1.25 -25.01 7.76
C VAL A 348 2.58 -25.21 8.49
N GLU A 349 3.09 -26.43 8.43
CA GLU A 349 4.45 -26.73 8.84
C GLU A 349 5.38 -25.91 7.93
N HIS A 350 6.11 -24.96 8.53
CA HIS A 350 7.19 -24.26 7.86
C HIS A 350 8.24 -25.29 7.43
N ALA A 351 8.30 -25.58 6.13
CA ALA A 351 9.40 -26.34 5.56
C ALA A 351 10.68 -25.53 5.75
N THR A 352 11.42 -25.88 6.81
CA THR A 352 12.84 -25.57 6.97
C THR A 352 13.59 -26.10 5.75
N ALA A 353 14.25 -25.18 5.03
CA ALA A 353 15.21 -25.54 4.00
C ALA A 353 16.33 -26.38 4.65
N SER A 354 16.36 -27.67 4.32
CA SER A 354 17.49 -28.56 4.62
C SER A 354 18.70 -28.13 3.79
N GLN A 355 19.83 -27.92 4.46
CA GLN A 355 21.15 -27.93 3.86
C GLN A 355 21.54 -29.34 3.37
N GLY A 356 22.51 -29.39 2.44
CA GLY A 356 23.19 -30.59 1.91
C GLY A 356 22.80 -30.83 0.44
N GLU A 357 23.68 -30.79 -0.56
CA GLU A 357 25.15 -30.99 -0.62
C GLU A 357 25.90 -29.82 -1.29
#